data_AF-A0A9E3DIM3-F1
#
_entry.id   AF-A0A9E3DIM3-F1
#
_cell.length_a   1.000
_cell.length_b   1.000
_cell.length_c   1.000
_cell.angle_alpha   90.00
_cell.angle_beta   90.00
_cell.angle_gamma   90.00
#
_symmetry.space_group_name_H-M   'P 1'
#
loop_
_entity.id
_entity.type
_entity.pdbx_description
1 polymer ?
#
loop_
_entity_poly.entity_id
_entity_poly.type
_entity_poly.pdbx_seq_one_letter_code
_entity_poly.pdbx_strand_id
1 'polypeptide(L)'
;VPSVAALMTIQVLRRSSDYAIARPTREVLYTVVPREDRYKAKSFIDTAIYRLGDQIGAWSFALLSDLKLGATQISIVAALTSIVWLVNSWWLGRRQDALAQLPQAEAGPPEHAARMH
;
A
#
# COMPACT_ATOMS: atom_id res chain seq x y z
N VAL A 1 -14.82 24.64 -10.88
CA VAL A 1 -14.79 23.34 -11.58
C VAL A 1 -13.34 22.92 -11.80
N PRO A 2 -12.93 21.69 -11.47
CA PRO A 2 -11.57 21.23 -11.77
C PRO A 2 -11.35 21.23 -13.28
N SER A 3 -10.22 21.78 -13.74
CA SER A 3 -9.91 21.78 -15.17
C SER A 3 -9.43 20.40 -15.63
N VAL A 4 -9.71 20.06 -16.88
CA VAL A 4 -9.22 18.81 -17.50
C VAL A 4 -7.69 18.73 -17.40
N ALA A 5 -7.01 19.86 -17.61
CA ALA A 5 -5.56 19.95 -17.44
C ALA A 5 -5.12 19.57 -16.01
N ALA A 6 -5.76 20.11 -14.97
CA ALA A 6 -5.43 19.78 -13.59
C ALA A 6 -5.65 18.28 -13.28
N LEU A 7 -6.76 17.71 -13.76
CA LEU A 7 -7.02 16.27 -13.61
C LEU A 7 -5.95 15.43 -14.33
N MET A 8 -5.59 15.78 -15.56
CA MET A 8 -4.53 15.09 -16.30
C MET A 8 -3.19 15.16 -15.57
N THR A 9 -2.80 16.33 -15.07
CA THR A 9 -1.56 16.49 -14.31
C THR A 9 -1.54 15.60 -13.07
N ILE A 10 -2.62 15.59 -12.29
CA ILE A 10 -2.72 14.75 -11.07
C ILE A 10 -2.69 13.27 -11.43
N GLN A 11 -3.41 12.85 -12.47
CA GLN A 11 -3.48 11.46 -12.90
C GLN A 11 -2.11 10.96 -13.42
N VAL A 12 -1.42 11.78 -14.21
CA VAL A 12 -0.06 11.47 -14.68
C VAL A 12 0.90 11.39 -13.49
N LEU A 13 0.87 12.36 -12.59
CA LEU A 13 1.73 12.36 -11.41
C LEU A 13 1.50 11.10 -10.57
N ARG A 14 0.24 10.80 -10.24
CA ARG A 14 -0.13 9.59 -9.47
C ARG A 14 0.38 8.33 -10.15
N ARG A 15 0.14 8.20 -11.45
CA ARG A 15 0.55 7.02 -12.21
C ARG A 15 2.06 6.87 -12.24
N SER A 16 2.80 7.97 -12.44
CA SER A 16 4.25 8.00 -12.40
C SER A 16 4.78 7.61 -11.02
N SER A 17 4.20 8.13 -9.93
CA SER A 17 4.55 7.75 -8.55
C SER A 17 4.30 6.27 -8.27
N ASP A 18 3.18 5.71 -8.76
CA ASP A 18 2.90 4.28 -8.61
C ASP A 18 4.01 3.41 -9.21
N TYR A 19 4.45 3.74 -10.42
CA TYR A 19 5.48 2.98 -11.11
C TYR A 19 6.88 3.22 -10.55
N ALA A 20 7.23 4.48 -10.28
CA ALA A 20 8.58 4.86 -9.87
C ALA A 20 8.85 4.57 -8.38
N ILE A 21 7.83 4.56 -7.53
CA ILE A 21 7.99 4.49 -6.07
C ILE A 21 7.21 3.31 -5.48
N ALA A 22 5.89 3.24 -5.70
CA ALA A 22 5.06 2.29 -4.96
C ALA A 22 5.38 0.82 -5.31
N ARG A 23 5.59 0.53 -6.61
CA ARG A 23 5.97 -0.81 -7.07
C ARG A 23 7.30 -1.30 -6.49
N PRO A 24 8.44 -0.61 -6.66
CA PRO A 24 9.72 -1.07 -6.11
C PRO A 24 9.69 -1.14 -4.58
N THR A 25 9.07 -0.18 -3.90
CA THR A 25 8.94 -0.20 -2.44
C THR A 25 8.21 -1.46 -1.97
N ARG A 26 7.14 -1.86 -2.65
CA ARG A 26 6.41 -3.09 -2.31
C ARG A 26 7.27 -4.35 -2.51
N GLU A 27 8.10 -4.38 -3.54
CA GLU A 27 9.02 -5.51 -3.75
C GLU A 27 10.02 -5.63 -2.60
N VAL A 28 10.57 -4.50 -2.13
CA VAL A 28 11.44 -4.44 -0.95
C VAL A 28 10.71 -4.89 0.30
N LEU A 29 9.49 -4.39 0.56
CA LEU A 29 8.69 -4.78 1.72
C LEU A 29 8.41 -6.28 1.79
N TYR A 30 8.29 -6.93 0.63
CA TYR A 30 8.04 -8.37 0.59
C TYR A 30 9.28 -9.23 0.81
N THR A 31 10.50 -8.68 0.71
CA THR A 31 11.75 -9.47 0.85
C THR A 31 11.84 -10.23 2.17
N VAL A 32 11.33 -9.64 3.26
CA VAL A 32 11.30 -10.21 4.61
C VAL A 32 10.06 -11.05 4.91
N VAL A 33 9.17 -11.25 3.92
CA VAL A 33 7.93 -12.01 4.07
C VAL A 33 8.10 -13.40 3.45
N PRO A 34 7.74 -14.48 4.17
CA PRO A 34 7.73 -15.84 3.63
C PRO A 34 6.93 -15.95 2.32
N ARG A 35 7.34 -16.87 1.45
CA ARG A 35 6.75 -17.02 0.11
C ARG A 35 5.24 -17.27 0.14
N GLU A 36 4.79 -18.19 0.99
CA GLU A 36 3.38 -18.54 1.11
C GLU A 36 2.52 -17.32 1.52
N ASP A 37 2.95 -16.60 2.55
CA ASP A 37 2.25 -15.41 3.03
C ASP A 37 2.24 -14.29 1.99
N ARG A 38 3.35 -14.12 1.26
CA ARG A 38 3.42 -13.17 0.14
C ARG A 38 2.37 -13.48 -0.94
N TYR A 39 2.17 -14.75 -1.29
CA TYR A 39 1.18 -15.13 -2.30
C TYR A 39 -0.25 -14.86 -1.83
N LYS A 40 -0.57 -15.23 -0.58
CA LYS A 40 -1.88 -14.96 0.04
C LYS A 40 -2.15 -13.47 0.13
N ALA A 41 -1.19 -12.71 0.64
CA ALA A 41 -1.29 -11.25 0.76
C ALA A 41 -1.49 -10.58 -0.60
N LYS A 42 -0.71 -10.98 -1.62
CA LYS A 42 -0.84 -10.40 -2.96
C LYS A 42 -2.22 -10.65 -3.56
N SER A 43 -2.73 -11.88 -3.49
CA SER A 43 -4.07 -12.22 -4.02
C SER A 43 -5.17 -11.43 -3.29
N PHE A 44 -5.09 -11.35 -1.95
CA PHE A 44 -6.04 -10.61 -1.15
C PHE A 44 -6.01 -9.10 -1.45
N ILE A 45 -4.82 -8.52 -1.57
CA ILE A 45 -4.66 -7.10 -1.90
C ILE A 45 -5.23 -6.79 -3.28
N ASP A 46 -4.87 -7.59 -4.29
CA ASP A 46 -5.28 -7.38 -5.69
C ASP A 46 -6.82 -7.40 -5.85
N THR A 47 -7.49 -8.29 -5.13
CA THR A 47 -8.94 -8.48 -5.29
C THR A 47 -9.75 -7.69 -4.27
N ALA A 48 -9.48 -7.86 -2.97
CA ALA A 48 -10.31 -7.27 -1.93
C ALA A 48 -9.94 -5.82 -1.68
N ILE A 49 -8.65 -5.55 -1.41
CA ILE A 49 -8.21 -4.21 -0.99
C ILE A 49 -8.33 -3.20 -2.12
N TYR A 50 -7.83 -3.50 -3.33
CA TYR A 50 -7.97 -2.56 -4.44
C TYR A 50 -9.42 -2.33 -4.82
N ARG A 51 -10.26 -3.39 -4.85
CA ARG A 51 -11.66 -3.24 -5.26
C ARG A 51 -12.51 -2.47 -4.25
N LEU A 52 -12.37 -2.79 -2.96
CA LEU A 52 -13.07 -2.05 -1.91
C LEU A 52 -12.53 -0.63 -1.79
N GLY A 53 -11.21 -0.47 -1.92
CA GLY A 53 -10.55 0.83 -1.89
C GLY A 53 -11.01 1.75 -3.02
N ASP A 54 -11.10 1.26 -4.25
CA ASP A 54 -11.59 2.04 -5.40
C ASP A 54 -13.05 2.43 -5.22
N GLN A 55 -13.89 1.53 -4.70
CA GLN A 55 -15.30 1.83 -4.47
C GLN A 55 -15.50 2.87 -3.36
N ILE A 56 -14.82 2.70 -2.23
CA ILE A 56 -14.85 3.66 -1.10
C ILE A 56 -14.30 5.00 -1.56
N GLY A 57 -13.19 5.00 -2.30
CA GLY A 57 -12.59 6.21 -2.87
C GLY A 57 -13.55 6.94 -3.80
N ALA A 58 -14.20 6.24 -4.73
CA ALA A 58 -15.17 6.82 -5.66
C ALA A 58 -16.38 7.44 -4.95
N TRP A 59 -16.82 6.89 -3.82
CA TRP A 59 -17.96 7.40 -3.05
C TRP A 59 -17.59 8.40 -1.97
N SER A 60 -16.32 8.48 -1.58
CA SER A 60 -15.89 9.29 -0.43
C SER A 60 -16.33 10.75 -0.50
N PHE A 61 -16.18 11.42 -1.65
CA PHE A 61 -16.61 12.81 -1.80
C PHE A 61 -18.13 12.96 -1.68
N ALA A 62 -18.91 12.08 -2.33
CA ALA A 62 -20.37 12.11 -2.29
C ALA A 62 -20.89 11.84 -0.86
N LEU A 63 -20.39 10.79 -0.20
CA LEU A 63 -20.77 10.44 1.17
C LEU A 63 -20.49 11.57 2.16
N LEU A 64 -19.30 12.20 2.08
CA LEU A 64 -18.97 13.32 2.95
C LEU A 64 -19.82 14.56 2.64
N SER A 65 -20.14 14.79 1.36
CA SER A 65 -21.04 15.87 0.95
C SER A 65 -22.47 15.66 1.47
N ASP A 66 -22.97 14.42 1.47
CA ASP A 66 -24.29 14.05 2.02
C ASP A 66 -24.37 14.27 3.54
N LEU A 67 -23.24 14.15 4.24
CA LEU A 67 -23.10 14.55 5.65
C LEU A 67 -23.04 16.08 5.84
N LYS A 68 -23.31 16.87 4.80
CA LYS A 68 -23.29 18.33 4.77
C LYS A 68 -21.92 18.95 5.06
N LEU A 69 -20.83 18.22 4.80
CA LEU A 69 -19.49 18.78 4.89
C LEU A 69 -19.21 19.66 3.66
N GLY A 70 -18.71 20.87 3.91
CA GLY A 70 -18.21 21.74 2.85
C GLY A 70 -16.85 21.29 2.32
N ALA A 71 -16.43 21.87 1.19
CA ALA A 71 -15.16 21.51 0.53
C ALA A 71 -13.94 21.63 1.46
N THR A 72 -13.89 22.68 2.31
CA THR A 72 -12.81 22.87 3.28
C THR A 72 -12.75 21.73 4.29
N GLN A 73 -13.88 21.31 4.86
CA GLN A 73 -13.93 20.23 5.83
C GLN A 73 -13.55 18.88 5.17
N ILE A 74 -14.01 18.64 3.94
CA ILE A 74 -13.62 17.46 3.17
C ILE A 74 -12.10 17.45 2.94
N SER A 75 -11.49 18.59 2.59
CA SER A 75 -10.04 18.70 2.45
C SER A 75 -9.29 18.44 3.75
N ILE A 76 -9.80 18.87 4.91
CA ILE A 76 -9.20 18.56 6.22
C ILE A 76 -9.26 17.05 6.47
N VAL A 77 -10.39 16.40 6.23
CA VAL A 77 -10.53 14.94 6.38
C VAL A 77 -9.55 14.19 5.47
N ALA A 78 -9.43 14.62 4.21
CA ALA A 78 -8.47 14.05 3.26
C ALA A 78 -7.00 14.27 3.70
N ALA A 79 -6.68 15.44 4.26
CA ALA A 79 -5.35 15.76 4.78
C ALA A 79 -5.00 14.88 5.99
N LEU A 80 -5.91 14.74 6.95
CA LEU A 80 -5.74 13.85 8.10
C LEU A 80 -5.57 12.39 7.67
N THR A 81 -6.38 11.95 6.71
CA THR A 81 -6.26 10.60 6.12
C THR A 81 -4.88 10.40 5.49
N SER A 82 -4.37 11.41 4.77
CA SER A 82 -3.02 11.37 4.18
C SER A 82 -1.92 11.30 5.24
N ILE A 83 -2.07 12.00 6.37
CA ILE A 83 -1.13 11.92 7.49
C ILE A 83 -1.12 10.50 8.08
N VAL A 84 -2.28 9.87 8.26
CA VAL A 84 -2.36 8.47 8.74
C VAL A 84 -1.60 7.54 7.79
N TRP A 85 -1.78 7.69 6.47
CA TRP A 85 -1.04 6.91 5.48
C TRP A 85 0.47 7.16 5.53
N LEU A 86 0.90 8.41 5.71
CA LEU A 86 2.30 8.78 5.84
C LEU A 86 2.94 8.08 7.06
N VAL A 87 2.28 8.17 8.22
CA VAL A 87 2.74 7.53 9.46
C VAL A 87 2.82 6.01 9.30
N ASN A 88 1.80 5.39 8.72
CA ASN A 88 1.80 3.95 8.45
C ASN A 88 2.93 3.54 7.50
N SER A 89 3.18 4.31 6.45
CA SER A 89 4.25 4.04 5.48
C SER A 89 5.63 4.13 6.12
N TRP A 90 5.84 5.16 6.95
CA TRP A 90 7.08 5.32 7.70
C TRP A 90 7.30 4.18 8.70
N TRP A 91 6.26 3.82 9.47
CA TRP A 91 6.30 2.71 10.40
C TRP A 91 6.62 1.38 9.71
N LEU A 92 5.98 1.10 8.58
CA LEU A 92 6.20 -0.13 7.82
C LEU A 92 7.63 -0.23 7.29
N GLY A 93 8.20 0.89 6.79
CA GLY A 93 9.61 0.95 6.40
C GLY A 93 10.54 0.59 7.55
N ARG A 94 10.35 1.20 8.73
CA ARG A 94 11.16 0.88 9.92
C ARG A 94 11.01 -0.57 10.35
N ARG A 95 9.80 -1.14 10.23
CA ARG A 95 9.54 -2.54 10.59
C ARG A 95 10.26 -3.48 9.62
N GLN A 96 10.28 -3.16 8.33
CA GLN A 96 11.03 -3.92 7.34
C GLN A 96 12.53 -3.86 7.60
N ASP A 97 13.08 -2.68 7.90
CA ASP A 97 14.50 -2.52 8.24
C ASP A 97 14.88 -3.38 9.44
N ALA A 98 14.06 -3.36 10.49
CA ALA A 98 14.27 -4.17 11.68
C ALA A 98 14.21 -5.68 11.39
N LEU A 99 13.28 -6.13 10.54
CA LEU A 99 13.16 -7.55 10.16
C LEU A 99 14.30 -8.00 9.24
N ALA A 100 14.80 -7.13 8.37
CA ALA A 100 15.88 -7.47 7.45
C ALA A 100 17.24 -7.63 8.15
N GLN A 101 17.40 -7.03 9.33
CA GLN A 101 18.61 -7.15 10.15
C GLN A 101 18.63 -8.41 11.04
N LEU A 102 17.49 -9.12 11.16
CA LEU A 102 17.47 -10.37 11.91
C LEU A 102 18.32 -11.42 11.15
N PRO A 103 19.30 -12.06 11.82
CA PRO A 103 20.06 -13.14 11.20
C PRO A 103 19.10 -14.20 10.65
N GLN A 104 19.35 -14.71 9.44
CA GLN A 104 18.58 -15.78 8.79
C GLN A 104 18.68 -17.16 9.51
N ALA A 105 18.90 -17.16 10.82
CA ALA A 105 19.30 -18.32 11.64
C ALA A 105 18.18 -19.36 11.86
N GLU A 106 16.96 -19.11 11.39
CA GLU A 106 15.83 -20.07 11.44
C GLU A 106 15.37 -20.55 10.07
N ALA A 107 16.16 -20.32 9.01
CA ALA A 107 16.02 -21.12 7.80
C ALA A 107 16.56 -22.53 8.12
N GLY A 108 15.68 -23.38 8.68
CA GLY A 108 15.98 -24.78 8.95
C GLY A 108 16.64 -25.47 7.76
N PRO A 109 17.53 -26.45 7.99
CA PRO A 109 18.30 -27.07 6.93
C PRO A 109 17.38 -27.61 5.82
N PRO A 110 17.80 -27.53 4.54
CA PRO A 110 17.02 -28.11 3.45
C PRO A 110 16.83 -29.62 3.69
N GLU A 111 15.59 -30.03 3.97
CA GLU A 111 15.16 -31.44 4.13
C GLU A 111 15.50 -32.32 2.91
N HIS A 112 15.89 -31.71 1.79
CA HIS A 112 16.29 -32.43 0.58
C HIS A 112 17.67 -33.10 0.65
N ALA A 113 18.49 -32.82 1.66
CA ALA A 113 19.76 -33.51 1.87
C ALA A 113 19.61 -34.86 2.61
N ALA A 114 18.48 -35.12 3.26
CA ALA A 114 18.28 -36.29 4.11
C ALA A 114 17.64 -37.51 3.40
N ARG A 115 17.38 -37.44 2.09
CA ARG A 115 16.72 -38.51 1.31
C ARG A 115 17.59 -39.16 0.23
N MET A 116 18.92 -38.98 0.29
CA MET A 116 19.88 -39.61 -0.64
C MET A 116 20.75 -40.71 0.01
N HIS A 117 20.21 -41.42 1.00
CA HIS A 117 20.80 -42.65 1.53
C HIS A 117 19.78 -43.79 1.51
#